data_AF-A0A971WJQ6-F1
#
_entry.id   AF-A0A971WJQ6-F1
#
_cell.length_a   1.000
_cell.length_b   1.000
_cell.length_c   1.000
_cell.angle_alpha   90.00
_cell.angle_beta   90.00
_cell.angle_gamma   90.00
#
_symmetry.space_group_name_H-M   'P 1'
#
loop_
_entity.id
_entity.type
_entity.pdbx_description
1 polymer ?
#
loop_
_entity_poly.entity_id
_entity_poly.type
_entity_poly.pdbx_seq_one_letter_code
_entity_poly.pdbx_strand_id
1 'polypeptide(L)' 'WLLSPKEPFEWLGDVPGVVFPSGAILNEEKNEILLYYGAADKCVGLAIGDYQEIMENLKANPV' A
#
# COMPACT_ATOMS: atom_id res chain seq x y z
N TRP A 1 7.72 -8.65 0.39
CA TRP A 1 7.58 -7.19 0.58
C TRP A 1 6.67 -6.64 -0.51
N LEU A 2 5.61 -5.92 -0.14
CA LEU A 2 4.60 -5.43 -1.09
C LEU A 2 4.68 -3.92 -1.37
N LEU A 3 5.00 -3.10 -0.36
CA LEU A 3 5.03 -1.65 -0.47
C LEU A 3 6.18 -1.07 0.37
N SER A 4 6.87 -0.08 -0.19
CA SER A 4 8.00 0.63 0.44
C SER A 4 8.09 2.04 -0.14
N PRO A 5 8.64 3.02 0.58
CA PRO A 5 8.83 4.39 0.07
C PRO A 5 9.69 4.40 -1.20
N LYS A 6 9.19 5.02 -2.25
CA LYS A 6 9.83 5.21 -3.56
C LYS A 6 9.61 6.62 -4.10
N GLU A 7 8.41 7.15 -3.93
CA GLU A 7 8.05 8.46 -4.46
C GLU A 7 8.51 9.60 -3.55
N PRO A 8 8.76 10.81 -4.10
CA PRO A 8 9.22 11.94 -3.30
C PRO A 8 8.30 12.27 -2.13
N PHE A 9 6.99 12.12 -2.26
CA PHE A 9 6.03 12.41 -1.19
C PHE A 9 6.05 11.36 -0.06
N GLU A 10 6.66 10.19 -0.28
CA GLU A 10 6.86 9.14 0.74
C GLU A 10 8.20 9.32 1.48
N TRP A 11 9.15 10.03 0.86
CA TRP A 11 10.45 10.36 1.44
C TRP A 11 10.50 11.76 2.07
N LEU A 12 9.71 12.72 1.57
CA LEU A 12 9.77 14.12 1.96
C LEU A 12 8.50 14.52 2.73
N GLY A 13 8.60 14.51 4.05
CA GLY A 13 7.54 14.96 4.94
C GLY A 13 8.01 15.14 6.37
N ASP A 14 7.07 15.07 7.31
CA ASP A 14 7.35 15.29 8.74
C ASP A 14 8.18 14.14 9.31
N VAL A 15 7.97 12.92 8.79
CA VAL A 15 8.83 11.75 9.05
C VAL A 15 9.28 11.13 7.72
N PRO A 16 10.57 11.28 7.33
CA PRO A 16 11.08 10.77 6.06
C PRO A 16 11.01 9.24 5.91
N GLY A 17 10.66 8.77 4.71
CA GLY A 17 10.72 7.35 4.36
C GLY A 17 9.63 6.51 5.02
N VAL A 18 8.46 7.11 5.29
CA VAL A 18 7.32 6.42 5.88
C VAL A 18 6.28 6.10 4.81
N VAL A 19 5.89 4.83 4.79
CA VAL A 19 4.67 4.33 4.16
C VAL A 19 3.95 3.47 5.19
N PHE A 20 2.80 3.93 5.66
CA PHE A 20 2.06 3.28 6.75
C PHE A 20 0.61 2.98 6.36
N PRO A 21 0.24 1.71 6.10
CA PRO A 21 -1.14 1.35 5.77
C PRO A 21 -2.12 1.70 6.89
N SER A 22 -3.24 2.36 6.55
CA SER A 22 -4.23 2.84 7.53
C SER A 22 -5.66 2.38 7.25
N GLY A 23 -5.96 1.95 6.02
CA GLY A 23 -7.26 1.38 5.67
C GLY A 23 -7.25 0.73 4.30
N ALA A 24 -8.14 -0.24 4.09
CA ALA A 24 -8.28 -0.93 2.80
C ALA A 24 -9.75 -1.10 2.44
N ILE A 25 -10.05 -1.01 1.14
CA ILE A 25 -11.35 -1.35 0.56
C ILE A 25 -11.13 -2.47 -0.45
N LEU A 26 -11.90 -3.56 -0.32
CA LEU A 26 -11.96 -4.60 -1.35
C LEU A 26 -13.04 -4.23 -2.36
N ASN A 27 -12.63 -4.06 -3.61
CA ASN A 27 -13.53 -3.86 -4.74
C ASN A 27 -13.69 -5.20 -5.48
N GLU A 28 -14.70 -5.97 -5.09
CA GLU A 28 -14.96 -7.31 -5.63
C GLU A 28 -15.29 -7.28 -7.14
N GLU A 29 -16.00 -6.25 -7.62
CA GLU A 29 -16.39 -6.14 -9.03
C GLU A 29 -15.17 -6.05 -9.97
N LYS A 30 -14.08 -5.45 -9.49
CA LYS A 30 -12.84 -5.27 -10.26
C LYS A 30 -11.70 -6.17 -9.82
N ASN A 31 -11.89 -7.00 -8.80
CA ASN A 31 -10.83 -7.78 -8.17
C ASN A 31 -9.65 -6.92 -7.65
N GLU A 32 -9.94 -5.73 -7.13
CA GLU A 32 -8.92 -4.77 -6.67
C GLU A 32 -8.95 -4.60 -5.15
N ILE A 33 -7.79 -4.42 -4.54
CA ILE A 33 -7.66 -3.84 -3.20
C ILE A 33 -7.17 -2.39 -3.32
N LEU A 34 -7.93 -1.48 -2.72
CA LEU A 34 -7.60 -0.06 -2.60
C LEU A 34 -7.03 0.17 -1.20
N LEU A 35 -5.71 0.37 -1.11
CA LEU A 35 -5.00 0.55 0.16
C LEU A 35 -4.68 2.02 0.39
N TYR A 36 -5.34 2.62 1.38
CA TYR A 36 -5.00 3.95 1.88
C TYR A 36 -3.84 3.84 2.87
N TYR A 37 -2.84 4.71 2.71
CA TYR A 37 -1.66 4.72 3.57
C TYR A 37 -1.21 6.15 3.85
N GLY A 38 -0.60 6.37 5.02
CA GLY A 38 0.12 7.60 5.33
C GLY A 38 1.48 7.62 4.64
N ALA A 39 1.80 8.73 3.97
CA ALA A 39 3.07 8.95 3.31
C ALA A 39 3.83 10.09 4.00
N ALA A 40 5.05 9.77 4.45
CA ALA A 40 5.95 10.66 5.18
C ALA A 40 5.32 11.43 6.37
N ASP A 41 4.34 10.82 7.06
CA ASP A 41 3.49 11.44 8.10
C ASP A 41 2.87 12.79 7.70
N LYS A 42 2.68 13.03 6.40
CA LYS A 42 2.32 14.34 5.86
C LYS A 42 1.10 14.32 4.96
N CYS A 43 0.93 13.27 4.17
CA CYS A 43 -0.22 13.12 3.29
C CYS A 43 -0.76 11.69 3.29
N VAL A 44 -1.92 11.52 2.66
CA VAL A 44 -2.55 10.22 2.45
C VAL A 44 -2.33 9.82 0.99
N GLY A 45 -1.74 8.65 0.77
CA GLY A 45 -1.62 7.99 -0.52
C GLY A 45 -2.66 6.89 -0.70
N LEU A 46 -2.86 6.50 -1.96
CA LEU A 46 -3.68 5.35 -2.35
C LEU A 46 -2.85 4.45 -3.27
N ALA A 47 -2.72 3.18 -2.92
CA ALA A 47 -2.21 2.13 -3.79
C ALA A 47 -3.37 1.22 -4.23
N ILE A 48 -3.34 0.78 -5.48
CA ILE A 48 -4.34 -0.14 -6.05
C ILE A 48 -3.57 -1.37 -6.53
N GLY A 49 -4.05 -2.56 -6.19
CA GLY A 49 -3.46 -3.82 -6.65
C GLY A 49 -4.51 -4.89 -6.87
N ASP A 50 -4.16 -5.90 -7.67
CA ASP A 50 -5.02 -7.07 -7.89
C ASP A 50 -5.07 -7.92 -6.61
N TYR A 51 -6.28 -8.19 -6.13
CA TYR A 51 -6.48 -8.92 -4.88
C TYR A 51 -6.02 -10.39 -4.98
N GLN A 52 -6.31 -11.06 -6.10
CA GLN A 52 -5.96 -12.48 -6.26
C GLN A 52 -4.45 -12.66 -6.36
N GLU A 53 -3.76 -11.84 -7.17
CA GLU A 53 -2.31 -11.88 -7.31
C GLU A 53 -1.61 -11.67 -5.96
N ILE A 54 -2.05 -10.68 -5.18
CA ILE A 54 -1.50 -10.42 -3.84
C ILE A 54 -1.72 -11.64 -2.92
N MET A 55 -2.91 -12.21 -2.90
CA MET A 55 -3.23 -13.36 -2.04
C MET A 55 -2.48 -14.62 -2.45
N GLU A 56 -2.28 -14.86 -3.74
CA GLU A 56 -1.46 -15.95 -4.25
C GLU A 56 0.02 -15.75 -3.87
N ASN A 57 0.55 -14.54 -4.03
CA ASN A 57 1.92 -14.22 -3.66
C ASN A 57 2.18 -14.45 -2.16
N LEU A 58 1.25 -14.02 -1.29
CA LEU A 58 1.34 -14.20 0.15
C LEU A 58 1.28 -15.68 0.57
N LYS A 59 0.45 -16.49 -0.10
CA LYS A 59 0.38 -17.95 0.16
C LYS A 59 1.65 -18.67 -0.29
N ALA A 60 2.23 -18.26 -1.41
CA ALA A 60 3.45 -18.84 -1.96
C ALA A 60 4.71 -18.43 -1.17
N ASN A 61 4.70 -17.23 -0.58
CA ASN A 61 5.81 -16.66 0.18
C ASN A 61 5.35 -16.26 1.60
N PRO A 62 5.06 -17.24 2.47
CA PRO A 62 4.69 -16.95 3.85
C PRO A 62 5.81 -16.21 4.57
N VAL A 63 5.42 -15.20 5.34
CA VAL A 63 6.30 -14.37 6.19
C VAL A 63 6.57 -15.01 7.53
#